data_AF-A0A285NI52-F1
#
_entry.id   AF-A0A285NI52-F1
#
_cell.length_a   1.000
_cell.length_b   1.000
_cell.length_c   1.000
_cell.angle_alpha   90.00
_cell.angle_beta   90.00
_cell.angle_gamma   90.00
#
_symmetry.space_group_name_H-M   'P 1'
#
loop_
_entity.id
_entity.type
_entity.pdbx_description
1 polymer ?
#
loop_
_entity_poly.entity_id
_entity_poly.type
_entity_poly.pdbx_seq_one_letter_code
_entity_poly.pdbx_strand_id
1 'polypeptide(L)'
;MRYLERIYELYKKSKKKPEIEIEEITEEEKREIEKIFQIVEEEKSDKKNIQKNELQFGEVYFFIDEVPIYFMLNAVLDGFYSVYKVSDFVDFATNRDYVFKLNGLYYMVETWNEFFLTEDEIKKSLFIGRVPDEDLKILDSVLYEGKKIPENKRGLTLLPEGNYIQYKFQKEEIEDVYKYIVRIFDILEEEDFMNSIYNSLVEREIPLPEVAAAGEKDTFAERPDFLIRKEKDELIVKVINKNLIGKNGEITIFSKEYTGIIPEYFRIKIPERLSEVSVEYFADNLKIKVKDES
;
A
#
# COMPACT_ATOMS: atom_id res chain seq x y z
N MET A 1 -10.21 -2.88 25.71
CA MET A 1 -10.69 -3.55 24.48
C MET A 1 -11.84 -2.77 23.84
N ARG A 2 -12.96 -2.52 24.54
CA ARG A 2 -14.12 -1.74 24.02
C ARG A 2 -13.81 -0.36 23.45
N TYR A 3 -12.79 0.35 23.95
CA TYR A 3 -12.40 1.67 23.42
C TYR A 3 -11.86 1.59 22.00
N LEU A 4 -10.82 0.78 21.76
CA LEU A 4 -10.22 0.64 20.42
C LEU A 4 -11.22 0.08 19.41
N GLU A 5 -12.11 -0.81 19.83
CA GLU A 5 -13.23 -1.29 18.99
C GLU A 5 -14.14 -0.14 18.56
N ARG A 6 -14.50 0.77 19.47
CA ARG A 6 -15.30 1.95 19.12
C ARG A 6 -14.55 2.89 18.16
N ILE A 7 -13.26 3.14 18.41
CA ILE A 7 -12.45 3.97 17.51
C ILE A 7 -12.35 3.32 16.12
N TYR A 8 -12.29 1.99 16.06
CA TYR A 8 -12.18 1.26 14.79
C TYR A 8 -13.50 1.33 14.01
N GLU A 9 -14.65 1.26 14.67
CA GLU A 9 -15.93 1.51 14.00
C GLU A 9 -16.04 2.95 13.46
N LEU A 10 -15.49 3.95 14.17
CA LEU A 10 -15.44 5.33 13.65
C LEU A 10 -14.54 5.44 12.42
N TYR A 11 -13.39 4.77 12.44
CA TYR A 11 -12.52 4.62 11.28
C TYR A 11 -13.23 3.97 10.08
N LYS A 12 -13.94 2.87 10.28
CA LYS A 12 -14.72 2.22 9.21
C LYS A 12 -15.78 3.15 8.62
N LYS A 13 -16.38 4.00 9.45
CA LYS A 13 -17.37 5.00 9.01
C LYS A 13 -16.72 6.13 8.22
N SER A 14 -15.55 6.63 8.62
CA SER A 14 -14.87 7.74 7.90
C SER A 14 -14.41 7.36 6.50
N LYS A 15 -14.15 6.07 6.24
CA LYS A 15 -13.79 5.56 4.90
C LYS A 15 -14.93 5.51 3.90
N LYS A 16 -16.17 5.35 4.36
CA LYS A 16 -17.33 5.34 3.46
C LYS A 16 -17.60 6.80 3.07
N LYS A 17 -17.76 7.07 1.76
CA LYS A 17 -18.33 8.35 1.31
C LYS A 17 -19.55 8.63 2.19
N PRO A 18 -19.70 9.83 2.77
CA PRO A 18 -20.81 10.10 3.66
C PRO A 18 -22.11 10.04 2.86
N GLU A 19 -22.75 8.88 2.83
CA GLU A 19 -24.20 8.81 2.79
C GLU A 19 -24.62 9.29 4.16
N ILE A 20 -24.95 10.58 4.24
CA ILE A 20 -25.49 11.19 5.44
C ILE A 20 -26.88 10.60 5.65
N GLU A 21 -26.95 9.43 6.26
CA GLU A 21 -28.13 8.98 6.99
C GLU A 21 -27.84 9.24 8.47
N ILE A 22 -28.38 10.37 8.95
CA ILE A 22 -28.27 10.83 10.33
C ILE A 22 -29.16 9.95 11.19
N GLU A 23 -28.65 8.81 11.63
CA GLU A 23 -29.16 8.17 12.86
C GLU A 23 -27.99 7.88 13.80
N GLU A 24 -28.02 8.58 14.94
CA GLU A 24 -27.18 8.45 16.13
C GLU A 24 -25.68 8.78 15.97
N ILE A 25 -25.41 10.05 15.67
CA ILE A 25 -24.15 10.71 16.06
C ILE A 25 -24.49 11.67 17.19
N THR A 26 -23.69 11.70 18.26
CA THR A 26 -23.92 12.69 19.32
C THR A 26 -23.64 14.10 18.78
N GLU A 27 -24.34 15.12 19.29
CA GLU A 27 -24.14 16.52 18.88
C GLU A 27 -22.69 16.99 19.04
N GLU A 28 -21.91 16.33 19.91
CA GLU A 28 -20.50 16.62 20.15
C GLU A 28 -19.60 16.06 19.05
N GLU A 29 -19.81 14.79 18.66
CA GLU A 29 -19.12 14.14 17.53
C GLU A 29 -19.46 14.84 16.19
N LYS A 30 -20.70 15.29 16.02
CA LYS A 30 -21.11 16.08 14.84
C LYS A 30 -20.35 17.40 14.76
N ARG A 31 -20.16 18.09 15.88
CA ARG A 31 -19.39 19.35 15.94
C ARG A 31 -17.90 19.15 15.68
N GLU A 32 -17.31 18.03 16.09
CA GLU A 32 -15.90 17.74 15.80
C GLU A 32 -15.70 17.47 14.30
N ILE A 33 -16.59 16.69 13.69
CA ILE A 33 -16.59 16.42 12.25
C ILE A 33 -16.84 17.70 11.45
N GLU A 34 -17.85 18.49 11.83
CA GLU A 34 -18.14 19.78 11.19
C GLU A 34 -16.99 20.78 11.35
N LYS A 35 -16.27 20.79 12.47
CA LYS A 35 -15.06 21.60 12.64
C LYS A 35 -13.93 21.17 11.71
N ILE A 36 -13.70 19.86 11.55
CA ILE A 36 -12.69 19.35 10.62
C ILE A 36 -13.04 19.77 9.19
N PHE A 37 -14.31 19.62 8.79
CA PHE A 37 -14.76 20.06 7.46
C PHE A 37 -14.71 21.58 7.28
N GLN A 38 -15.07 22.37 8.30
CA GLN A 38 -14.95 23.83 8.26
C GLN A 38 -13.50 24.28 8.17
N ILE A 39 -12.57 23.67 8.90
CA ILE A 39 -11.13 23.96 8.76
C ILE A 39 -10.66 23.63 7.34
N VAL A 40 -11.11 22.51 6.77
CA VAL A 40 -10.78 22.12 5.39
C VAL A 40 -11.38 23.09 4.37
N GLU A 41 -12.59 23.62 4.58
CA GLU A 41 -13.22 24.61 3.71
C GLU A 41 -12.64 26.03 3.88
N GLU A 42 -12.34 26.45 5.11
CA GLU A 42 -11.69 27.73 5.40
C GLU A 42 -10.25 27.75 4.86
N GLU A 43 -9.50 26.65 4.97
CA GLU A 43 -8.17 26.55 4.36
C GLU A 43 -8.21 26.47 2.82
N LYS A 44 -9.28 25.92 2.22
CA LYS A 44 -9.53 26.04 0.76
C LYS A 44 -9.87 27.47 0.33
N SER A 45 -10.45 28.27 1.23
CA SER A 45 -10.84 29.65 0.97
C SER A 45 -9.68 30.64 1.09
N ASP A 46 -8.74 30.38 2.02
CA ASP A 46 -7.68 31.33 2.37
C ASP A 46 -6.29 31.02 1.76
N LYS A 47 -6.10 29.88 1.10
CA LYS A 47 -4.83 29.61 0.39
C LYS A 47 -4.96 29.91 -1.10
N LYS A 48 -4.51 31.12 -1.47
CA LYS A 48 -3.89 31.36 -2.78
C LYS A 48 -3.06 30.13 -3.15
N ASN A 49 -3.28 29.59 -4.34
CA ASN A 49 -2.37 28.69 -5.05
C ASN A 49 -0.92 29.17 -4.85
N ILE A 50 -0.22 28.66 -3.84
CA ILE A 50 1.22 28.73 -3.79
C ILE A 50 1.67 27.57 -4.64
N GLN A 51 1.87 27.83 -5.94
CA GLN A 51 2.76 27.03 -6.75
C GLN A 51 4.15 27.08 -6.07
N LYS A 52 4.40 26.15 -5.15
CA LYS A 52 5.76 25.78 -4.74
C LYS A 52 6.32 24.96 -5.90
N ASN A 53 7.42 25.43 -6.48
CA ASN A 53 8.03 24.82 -7.67
C ASN A 53 8.77 23.50 -7.37
N GLU A 54 8.99 23.13 -6.11
CA GLU A 54 9.66 21.88 -5.73
C GLU A 54 8.93 21.24 -4.55
N LEU A 55 8.48 20.00 -4.75
CA LEU A 55 7.89 19.11 -3.75
C LEU A 55 8.99 18.65 -2.77
N GLN A 56 8.73 18.69 -1.46
CA GLN A 56 9.77 18.49 -0.44
C GLN A 56 9.48 17.31 0.50
N PHE A 57 10.54 16.61 0.91
CA PHE A 57 10.48 15.61 1.97
C PHE A 57 9.77 16.16 3.22
N GLY A 58 8.81 15.39 3.73
CA GLY A 58 8.06 15.74 4.92
C GLY A 58 6.81 16.59 4.71
N GLU A 59 6.51 17.00 3.48
CA GLU A 59 5.25 17.66 3.18
C GLU A 59 4.10 16.65 3.21
N VAL A 60 3.02 17.01 3.92
CA VAL A 60 1.83 16.19 4.13
C VAL A 60 0.69 16.74 3.30
N TYR A 61 0.03 15.85 2.59
CA TYR A 61 -1.07 16.15 1.70
C TYR A 61 -2.28 15.27 2.00
N PHE A 62 -3.44 15.74 1.56
CA PHE A 62 -4.69 15.01 1.57
C PHE A 62 -5.19 14.83 0.14
N PHE A 63 -5.29 13.58 -0.28
CA PHE A 63 -5.71 13.17 -1.61
C PHE A 63 -7.10 12.56 -1.55
N ILE A 64 -7.99 13.06 -2.39
CA ILE A 64 -9.34 12.51 -2.54
C ILE A 64 -9.40 11.79 -3.88
N ASP A 65 -9.49 10.47 -3.83
CA ASP A 65 -9.83 9.63 -4.97
C ASP A 65 -11.10 8.80 -4.64
N GLU A 66 -11.04 7.47 -4.69
CA GLU A 66 -12.14 6.61 -4.23
C GLU A 66 -12.26 6.61 -2.70
N VAL A 67 -11.12 6.57 -2.01
CA VAL A 67 -10.97 6.68 -0.56
C VAL A 67 -10.09 7.90 -0.24
N PRO A 68 -10.45 8.73 0.76
CA PRO A 68 -9.59 9.84 1.17
C PRO A 68 -8.32 9.34 1.87
N ILE A 69 -7.15 9.83 1.44
CA ILE A 69 -5.84 9.37 1.91
C ILE A 69 -5.00 10.56 2.33
N TYR A 70 -4.43 10.53 3.54
CA TYR A 70 -3.31 11.41 3.89
C TYR A 70 -1.99 10.73 3.51
N PHE A 71 -1.04 11.51 3.03
CA PHE A 71 0.28 10.99 2.70
C PHE A 71 1.38 12.01 2.96
N MET A 72 2.59 11.52 3.23
CA MET A 72 3.80 12.32 3.40
C MET A 72 4.77 12.05 2.26
N LEU A 73 5.29 13.11 1.63
CA LEU A 73 6.34 13.00 0.63
C LEU A 73 7.63 12.44 1.22
N ASN A 74 8.18 11.43 0.54
CA ASN A 74 9.45 10.79 0.88
C ASN A 74 10.55 11.18 -0.12
N ALA A 75 10.50 10.62 -1.32
CA ALA A 75 11.55 10.75 -2.33
C ALA A 75 11.00 10.73 -3.76
N VAL A 76 11.82 11.16 -4.72
CA VAL A 76 11.53 11.06 -6.16
C VAL A 76 12.15 9.78 -6.71
N LEU A 77 11.38 9.02 -7.49
CA LEU A 77 11.78 7.75 -8.10
C LEU A 77 11.21 7.69 -9.53
N ASP A 78 12.06 7.94 -10.52
CA ASP A 78 11.78 7.81 -11.96
C ASP A 78 10.36 8.19 -12.41
N GLY A 79 10.04 9.48 -12.39
CA GLY A 79 8.71 10.00 -12.79
C GLY A 79 7.60 9.79 -11.75
N PHE A 80 7.85 9.03 -10.70
CA PHE A 80 7.00 8.90 -9.52
C PHE A 80 7.61 9.55 -8.28
N TYR A 81 6.75 9.77 -7.28
CA TYR A 81 7.12 10.14 -5.93
C TYR A 81 6.76 8.98 -5.01
N SER A 82 7.75 8.51 -4.26
CA SER A 82 7.51 7.68 -3.09
C SER A 82 6.89 8.54 -1.99
N VAL A 83 5.83 8.02 -1.40
CA VAL A 83 5.10 8.62 -0.28
C VAL A 83 4.81 7.57 0.76
N TYR A 84 4.73 7.98 2.03
CA TYR A 84 4.22 7.13 3.11
C TYR A 84 2.79 7.52 3.44
N LYS A 85 1.95 6.51 3.71
CA LYS A 85 0.62 6.77 4.23
C LYS A 85 0.70 7.45 5.60
N VAL A 86 -0.21 8.39 5.80
CA VAL A 86 -0.39 9.11 7.06
C VAL A 86 -1.80 8.84 7.57
N SER A 87 -1.95 8.71 8.87
CA SER A 87 -3.25 8.53 9.51
C SER A 87 -3.37 9.41 10.75
N ASP A 88 -4.57 9.92 10.99
CA ASP A 88 -4.96 10.63 12.22
C ASP A 88 -5.44 9.68 13.33
N PHE A 89 -5.65 8.38 13.02
CA PHE A 89 -6.03 7.36 13.99
C PHE A 89 -4.82 6.82 14.77
N VAL A 90 -4.11 7.72 15.46
CA VAL A 90 -2.87 7.41 16.20
C VAL A 90 -3.04 6.38 17.33
N ASP A 91 -4.28 6.14 17.79
CA ASP A 91 -4.60 5.05 18.72
C ASP A 91 -4.27 3.65 18.18
N PHE A 92 -4.18 3.50 16.86
CA PHE A 92 -3.77 2.26 16.21
C PHE A 92 -2.28 2.16 15.91
N ALA A 93 -1.50 3.20 16.23
CA ALA A 93 -0.07 3.20 16.00
C ALA A 93 0.60 1.99 16.67
N THR A 94 1.54 1.41 15.96
CA THR A 94 2.42 0.33 16.41
C THR A 94 3.86 0.81 16.55
N ASN A 95 4.77 -0.09 16.90
CA ASN A 95 6.20 0.21 16.94
C ASN A 95 6.84 0.43 15.56
N ARG A 96 6.08 0.26 14.47
CA ARG A 96 6.48 0.59 13.10
C ARG A 96 5.94 1.95 12.63
N ASP A 97 5.17 2.65 13.46
CA ASP A 97 4.52 3.91 13.11
C ASP A 97 5.18 5.08 13.84
N TYR A 98 5.42 6.17 13.13
CA TYR A 98 6.03 7.38 13.68
C TYR A 98 4.96 8.44 13.97
N VAL A 99 4.74 8.75 15.24
CA VAL A 99 3.75 9.71 15.71
C VAL A 99 4.35 11.10 15.82
N PHE A 100 3.74 12.09 15.17
CA PHE A 100 4.13 13.49 15.18
C PHE A 100 2.93 14.42 15.36
N LYS A 101 3.20 15.70 15.59
CA LYS A 101 2.17 16.72 15.73
C LYS A 101 2.25 17.71 14.58
N LEU A 102 1.12 17.98 13.93
CA LEU A 102 0.99 18.95 12.84
C LEU A 102 -0.30 19.74 13.03
N ASN A 103 -0.24 21.07 12.92
CA ASN A 103 -1.39 21.96 13.07
C ASN A 103 -2.24 21.70 14.35
N GLY A 104 -1.59 21.32 15.45
CA GLY A 104 -2.28 21.05 16.71
C GLY A 104 -2.79 19.61 16.88
N LEU A 105 -2.81 18.80 15.82
CA LEU A 105 -3.34 17.43 15.79
C LEU A 105 -2.20 16.41 15.74
N TYR A 106 -2.47 15.20 16.22
CA TYR A 106 -1.54 14.08 16.13
C TYR A 106 -1.80 13.28 14.86
N TYR A 107 -0.71 12.91 14.21
CA TYR A 107 -0.71 12.04 13.03
C TYR A 107 0.33 10.96 13.23
N MET A 108 0.18 9.85 12.52
CA MET A 108 1.19 8.81 12.39
C MET A 108 1.60 8.63 10.94
N VAL A 109 2.91 8.56 10.70
CA VAL A 109 3.46 8.06 9.45
C VAL A 109 3.56 6.54 9.56
N GLU A 110 2.90 5.84 8.64
CA GLU A 110 3.00 4.40 8.51
C GLU A 110 4.26 4.06 7.73
N THR A 111 5.40 3.94 8.44
CA THR A 111 6.73 3.75 7.78
C THR A 111 6.86 2.43 7.01
N TRP A 112 5.85 1.57 7.09
CA TRP A 112 5.73 0.30 6.39
C TRP A 112 4.75 0.38 5.19
N ASN A 113 3.99 1.46 5.04
CA ASN A 113 2.96 1.63 4.02
C ASN A 113 3.38 2.70 2.99
N GLU A 114 4.44 2.37 2.26
CA GLU A 114 4.98 3.20 1.17
C GLU A 114 4.25 2.91 -0.15
N PHE A 115 3.84 3.96 -0.87
CA PHE A 115 3.19 3.86 -2.19
C PHE A 115 3.64 4.98 -3.13
N PHE A 116 3.19 4.93 -4.39
CA PHE A 116 3.74 5.75 -5.46
C PHE A 116 2.68 6.60 -6.16
N LEU A 117 2.92 7.91 -6.18
CA LEU A 117 2.08 8.89 -6.84
C LEU A 117 2.84 9.60 -7.95
N THR A 118 2.13 10.00 -8.99
CA THR A 118 2.65 10.91 -10.01
C THR A 118 2.64 12.34 -9.47
N GLU A 119 3.47 13.21 -10.07
CA GLU A 119 3.49 14.63 -9.71
C GLU A 119 2.10 15.29 -9.89
N ASP A 120 1.36 14.89 -10.93
CA ASP A 120 0.02 15.41 -11.22
C ASP A 120 -1.01 15.01 -10.16
N GLU A 121 -0.91 13.81 -9.60
CA GLU A 121 -1.76 13.39 -8.47
C GLU A 121 -1.45 14.19 -7.20
N ILE A 122 -0.18 14.45 -6.92
CA ILE A 122 0.24 15.27 -5.77
C ILE A 122 -0.23 16.71 -5.95
N LYS A 123 -0.09 17.29 -7.15
CA LYS A 123 -0.55 18.66 -7.44
C LYS A 123 -2.06 18.84 -7.32
N LYS A 124 -2.85 17.77 -7.47
CA LYS A 124 -4.31 17.78 -7.24
C LYS A 124 -4.69 17.59 -5.77
N SER A 125 -3.73 17.24 -4.91
CA SER A 125 -3.94 16.99 -3.50
C SER A 125 -3.92 18.29 -2.69
N LEU A 126 -4.63 18.30 -1.56
CA LEU A 126 -4.65 19.43 -0.63
C LEU A 126 -3.41 19.41 0.25
N PHE A 127 -2.60 20.46 0.23
CA PHE A 127 -1.45 20.60 1.13
C PHE A 127 -1.91 20.91 2.57
N ILE A 128 -1.60 20.00 3.50
CA ILE A 128 -1.97 20.10 4.91
C ILE A 128 -0.89 20.85 5.70
N GLY A 129 0.37 20.55 5.45
CA GLY A 129 1.49 21.15 6.15
C GLY A 129 2.78 20.37 5.97
N ARG A 130 3.78 20.68 6.79
CA ARG A 130 5.06 19.98 6.78
C ARG A 130 5.37 19.47 8.18
N VAL A 131 5.81 18.22 8.27
CA VAL A 131 6.27 17.62 9.53
C VAL A 131 7.34 18.53 10.15
N PRO A 132 7.31 18.76 11.48
CA PRO A 132 8.30 19.59 12.15
C PRO A 132 9.75 19.15 11.87
N ASP A 133 10.67 20.10 11.72
CA ASP A 133 12.08 19.79 11.37
C ASP A 133 12.77 18.85 12.38
N GLU A 134 12.37 18.91 13.66
CA GLU A 134 12.86 17.99 14.68
C GLU A 134 12.41 16.55 14.46
N ASP A 135 11.16 16.37 14.03
CA ASP A 135 10.59 15.07 13.68
C ASP A 135 11.18 14.54 12.37
N LEU A 136 11.40 15.42 11.39
CA LEU A 136 12.03 15.05 10.12
C LEU A 136 13.42 14.48 10.28
N LYS A 137 14.24 15.05 11.16
CA LYS A 137 15.59 14.51 11.44
C LYS A 137 15.54 13.11 12.02
N ILE A 138 14.54 12.82 12.85
CA ILE A 138 14.37 11.49 13.44
C ILE A 138 13.86 10.53 12.37
N LEU A 139 12.82 10.92 11.63
CA LEU A 139 12.26 10.14 10.53
C LEU A 139 13.30 9.78 9.48
N ASP A 140 14.13 10.73 9.05
CA ASP A 140 15.24 10.49 8.12
C ASP A 140 16.17 9.36 8.61
N SER A 141 16.54 9.40 9.89
CA SER A 141 17.37 8.35 10.49
C SER A 141 16.65 7.01 10.67
N VAL A 142 15.33 7.01 10.85
CA VAL A 142 14.53 5.78 10.93
C VAL A 142 14.45 5.13 9.55
N LEU A 143 14.15 5.92 8.52
CA LEU A 143 13.87 5.45 7.17
C LEU A 143 15.15 5.02 6.42
N TYR A 144 16.23 5.78 6.55
CA TYR A 144 17.45 5.56 5.75
C TYR A 144 18.61 4.93 6.52
N GLU A 145 18.66 5.09 7.85
CA GLU A 145 19.70 4.47 8.68
C GLU A 145 19.20 3.25 9.47
N GLY A 146 17.92 2.90 9.33
CA GLY A 146 17.30 1.76 10.01
C GLY A 146 17.25 1.90 11.54
N LYS A 147 17.29 3.14 12.05
CA LYS A 147 17.17 3.36 13.50
C LYS A 147 15.76 3.01 13.97
N LYS A 148 15.67 2.55 15.21
CA LYS A 148 14.38 2.32 15.87
C LYS A 148 13.68 3.65 16.13
N ILE A 149 12.37 3.67 15.94
CA ILE A 149 11.54 4.81 16.31
C ILE A 149 11.62 5.01 17.84
N PRO A 150 11.85 6.25 18.33
CA PRO A 150 11.88 6.54 19.76
C PRO A 150 10.57 6.17 20.48
N GLU A 151 10.67 5.77 21.74
CA GLU A 151 9.50 5.32 22.54
C GLU A 151 8.39 6.36 22.66
N ASN A 152 8.76 7.64 22.72
CA ASN A 152 7.82 8.76 22.80
C ASN A 152 7.25 9.20 21.43
N LYS A 153 7.68 8.55 20.34
CA LYS A 153 7.27 8.84 18.95
C LYS A 153 6.73 7.61 18.24
N ARG A 154 6.49 6.50 18.95
CA ARG A 154 5.91 5.27 18.39
C ARG A 154 4.66 4.86 19.13
N GLY A 155 3.87 3.99 18.49
CA GLY A 155 2.76 3.32 19.15
C GLY A 155 3.16 2.04 19.87
N LEU A 156 2.20 1.13 20.03
CA LEU A 156 2.36 -0.08 20.83
C LEU A 156 3.23 -1.12 20.12
N THR A 157 4.12 -1.78 20.88
CA THR A 157 4.79 -2.99 20.37
C THR A 157 3.83 -4.17 20.52
N LEU A 158 3.42 -4.75 19.39
CA LEU A 158 2.48 -5.87 19.35
C LEU A 158 3.22 -7.20 19.26
N LEU A 159 2.61 -8.25 19.83
CA LEU A 159 3.10 -9.61 19.69
C LEU A 159 2.60 -10.21 18.35
N PRO A 160 3.44 -10.92 17.58
CA PRO A 160 3.07 -11.46 16.27
C PRO A 160 1.83 -12.38 16.26
N GLU A 161 1.56 -13.04 17.38
CA GLU A 161 0.51 -14.07 17.50
C GLU A 161 -0.83 -13.50 18.00
N GLY A 162 -0.91 -12.21 18.31
CA GLY A 162 -2.12 -11.62 18.88
C GLY A 162 -3.11 -11.12 17.81
N ASN A 163 -4.39 -11.41 18.00
CA ASN A 163 -5.47 -10.83 17.19
C ASN A 163 -5.77 -9.39 17.65
N TYR A 164 -4.84 -8.47 17.37
CA TYR A 164 -4.95 -7.06 17.72
C TYR A 164 -5.71 -6.29 16.64
N ILE A 165 -6.57 -5.36 17.06
CA ILE A 165 -7.35 -4.53 16.15
C ILE A 165 -6.49 -3.64 15.26
N GLN A 166 -5.29 -3.29 15.73
CA GLN A 166 -4.26 -2.63 14.95
C GLN A 166 -3.90 -3.41 13.69
N TYR A 167 -3.80 -4.74 13.73
CA TYR A 167 -3.51 -5.53 12.53
C TYR A 167 -4.65 -5.47 11.52
N LYS A 168 -5.91 -5.42 11.99
CA LYS A 168 -7.07 -5.23 11.11
C LYS A 168 -7.03 -3.85 10.46
N PHE A 169 -6.73 -2.81 11.25
CA PHE A 169 -6.53 -1.45 10.74
C PHE A 169 -5.41 -1.41 9.69
N GLN A 170 -4.23 -1.98 9.97
CA GLN A 170 -3.11 -1.99 9.02
C GLN A 170 -3.46 -2.66 7.69
N LYS A 171 -4.16 -3.80 7.72
CA LYS A 171 -4.62 -4.48 6.50
C LYS A 171 -5.51 -3.58 5.66
N GLU A 172 -6.46 -2.89 6.30
CA GLU A 172 -7.34 -1.96 5.59
C GLU A 172 -6.62 -0.70 5.10
N GLU A 173 -5.60 -0.23 5.81
CA GLU A 173 -4.79 0.90 5.37
C GLU A 173 -4.02 0.57 4.08
N ILE A 174 -3.55 -0.67 3.92
CA ILE A 174 -2.92 -1.17 2.69
C ILE A 174 -3.94 -1.21 1.56
N GLU A 175 -5.13 -1.77 1.83
CA GLU A 175 -6.18 -1.93 0.82
C GLU A 175 -6.54 -0.59 0.15
N ASP A 176 -6.59 0.52 0.91
CA ASP A 176 -6.90 1.84 0.34
C ASP A 176 -5.88 2.33 -0.70
N VAL A 177 -4.59 2.02 -0.47
CA VAL A 177 -3.49 2.54 -1.31
C VAL A 177 -2.95 1.49 -2.26
N TYR A 178 -3.56 0.30 -2.27
CA TYR A 178 -2.98 -0.87 -2.89
C TYR A 178 -2.71 -0.70 -4.39
N LYS A 179 -3.64 -0.07 -5.12
CA LYS A 179 -3.48 0.28 -6.55
C LYS A 179 -2.31 1.23 -6.83
N TYR A 180 -1.83 1.96 -5.82
CA TYR A 180 -0.66 2.82 -5.90
C TYR A 180 0.62 2.10 -5.47
N ILE A 181 0.55 1.15 -4.53
CA ILE A 181 1.72 0.35 -4.13
C ILE A 181 2.23 -0.48 -5.33
N VAL A 182 1.32 -1.09 -6.11
CA VAL A 182 1.70 -1.94 -7.25
C VAL A 182 2.41 -1.21 -8.39
N ARG A 183 2.36 0.13 -8.42
CA ARG A 183 3.14 0.93 -9.39
C ARG A 183 4.65 0.81 -9.18
N ILE A 184 5.11 0.19 -8.08
CA ILE A 184 6.51 -0.22 -7.95
C ILE A 184 6.96 -1.05 -9.15
N PHE A 185 6.09 -1.89 -9.71
CA PHE A 185 6.44 -2.67 -10.88
C PHE A 185 6.81 -1.75 -12.03
N ASP A 186 6.07 -0.65 -12.25
CA ASP A 186 6.34 0.34 -13.31
C ASP A 186 7.73 0.98 -13.15
N ILE A 187 8.16 1.19 -11.90
CA ILE A 187 9.43 1.85 -11.52
C ILE A 187 10.64 0.90 -11.62
N LEU A 188 10.45 -0.42 -11.44
CA LEU A 188 11.57 -1.37 -11.52
C LEU A 188 12.24 -1.31 -12.89
N GLU A 189 13.59 -1.24 -12.89
CA GLU A 189 14.37 -1.38 -14.10
C GLU A 189 14.11 -2.76 -14.72
N GLU A 190 14.29 -2.89 -16.04
CA GLU A 190 14.07 -4.15 -16.74
C GLU A 190 14.93 -5.27 -16.17
N GLU A 191 16.20 -4.99 -15.85
CA GLU A 191 17.11 -5.96 -15.23
C GLU A 191 16.62 -6.39 -13.83
N ASP A 192 16.14 -5.46 -13.00
CA ASP A 192 15.61 -5.76 -11.67
C ASP A 192 14.31 -6.58 -11.75
N PHE A 193 13.42 -6.24 -12.68
CA PHE A 193 12.21 -7.00 -12.96
C PHE A 193 12.55 -8.40 -13.47
N MET A 194 13.51 -8.52 -14.38
CA MET A 194 14.01 -9.79 -14.88
C MET A 194 14.66 -10.63 -13.78
N ASN A 195 15.45 -10.02 -12.90
CA ASN A 195 16.02 -10.70 -11.75
C ASN A 195 14.93 -11.13 -10.73
N SER A 196 13.81 -10.41 -10.69
CA SER A 196 12.63 -10.79 -9.90
C SER A 196 11.90 -12.00 -10.50
N ILE A 197 11.89 -12.14 -11.83
CA ILE A 197 11.31 -13.27 -12.55
C ILE A 197 12.39 -14.29 -12.87
N TYR A 198 12.52 -15.31 -12.02
CA TYR A 198 13.54 -16.32 -12.22
C TYR A 198 12.92 -17.71 -12.41
N ASN A 199 13.49 -18.45 -13.36
CA ASN A 199 13.11 -19.82 -13.62
C ASN A 199 13.76 -20.69 -12.54
N SER A 200 12.98 -21.18 -11.57
CA SER A 200 13.49 -22.20 -10.65
C SER A 200 13.59 -23.54 -11.40
N LEU A 201 14.69 -23.76 -12.11
CA LEU A 201 15.04 -25.04 -12.74
C LEU A 201 15.51 -26.07 -11.69
N VAL A 202 14.79 -26.20 -10.58
CA VAL A 202 15.05 -27.26 -9.61
C VAL A 202 13.79 -28.08 -9.46
N GLU A 203 13.89 -29.28 -10.03
CA GLU A 203 13.08 -30.50 -9.94
C GLU A 203 12.55 -30.83 -8.53
N ARG A 204 11.73 -29.95 -7.96
CA ARG A 204 10.79 -30.37 -6.93
C ARG A 204 9.43 -30.15 -7.53
N GLU A 205 8.74 -31.25 -7.82
CA GLU A 205 7.29 -31.25 -7.80
C GLU A 205 6.90 -30.64 -6.45
N ILE A 206 6.57 -29.35 -6.46
CA ILE A 206 5.89 -28.74 -5.34
C ILE A 206 4.43 -29.15 -5.57
N PRO A 207 3.89 -30.12 -4.83
CA PRO A 207 2.48 -30.46 -4.97
C PRO A 207 1.69 -29.20 -4.62
N LEU A 208 1.06 -28.60 -5.62
CA LEU A 208 0.03 -27.60 -5.38
C LEU A 208 -1.15 -28.36 -4.77
N PRO A 209 -1.67 -27.93 -3.61
CA PRO A 209 -2.73 -28.67 -2.91
C PRO A 209 -3.94 -28.86 -3.84
N GLU A 210 -4.46 -30.08 -3.87
CA GLU A 210 -5.72 -30.39 -4.56
C GLU A 210 -6.86 -29.69 -3.80
N VAL A 211 -7.28 -28.54 -4.33
CA VAL A 211 -8.50 -27.81 -3.96
C VAL A 211 -8.56 -27.35 -2.50
N ALA A 212 -8.36 -26.04 -2.30
CA ALA A 212 -8.32 -25.37 -1.00
C ALA A 212 -9.49 -25.76 -0.07
N ALA A 213 -9.15 -26.25 1.13
CA ALA A 213 -10.03 -26.14 2.28
C ALA A 213 -10.29 -24.64 2.55
N ALA A 214 -11.47 -24.31 3.09
CA ALA A 214 -12.00 -22.95 3.23
C ALA A 214 -11.12 -21.93 4.01
N GLY A 215 -9.93 -22.31 4.48
CA GLY A 215 -8.97 -21.47 5.21
C GLY A 215 -7.73 -21.00 4.43
N GLU A 216 -7.49 -21.43 3.18
CA GLU A 216 -6.26 -21.08 2.41
C GLU A 216 -6.45 -20.03 1.28
N LYS A 217 -7.63 -19.41 1.20
CA LYS A 217 -8.01 -18.51 0.09
C LYS A 217 -7.08 -17.32 -0.17
N ASP A 218 -6.28 -16.91 0.82
CA ASP A 218 -5.35 -15.77 0.66
C ASP A 218 -3.98 -16.15 0.07
N THR A 219 -3.70 -17.44 -0.13
CA THR A 219 -2.38 -17.93 -0.57
C THR A 219 -2.36 -18.59 -1.94
N PHE A 220 -3.51 -18.92 -2.52
CA PHE A 220 -3.62 -19.59 -3.82
C PHE A 220 -4.69 -18.96 -4.71
N ALA A 221 -4.43 -18.89 -6.02
CA ALA A 221 -5.41 -18.56 -7.05
C ALA A 221 -5.20 -19.38 -8.33
N GLU A 222 -6.29 -19.65 -9.04
CA GLU A 222 -6.33 -20.43 -10.29
C GLU A 222 -6.90 -19.58 -11.42
N ARG A 223 -6.24 -19.65 -12.59
CA ARG A 223 -6.69 -19.04 -13.84
C ARG A 223 -6.61 -20.09 -14.96
N PRO A 224 -7.29 -19.89 -16.11
CA PRO A 224 -7.30 -20.89 -17.19
C PRO A 224 -5.91 -21.31 -17.68
N ASP A 225 -4.94 -20.41 -17.61
CA ASP A 225 -3.60 -20.61 -18.15
C ASP A 225 -2.55 -21.00 -17.10
N PHE A 226 -2.77 -20.69 -15.82
CA PHE A 226 -1.79 -20.87 -14.75
C PHE A 226 -2.42 -21.03 -13.36
N LEU A 227 -1.65 -21.60 -12.45
CA LEU A 227 -1.88 -21.59 -11.01
C LEU A 227 -0.84 -20.70 -10.35
N ILE A 228 -1.24 -19.92 -9.35
CA ILE A 228 -0.34 -19.05 -8.61
C ILE A 228 -0.51 -19.26 -7.10
N ARG A 229 0.61 -19.31 -6.39
CA ARG A 229 0.65 -19.40 -4.94
C ARG A 229 1.61 -18.37 -4.36
N LYS A 230 1.23 -17.74 -3.27
CA LYS A 230 2.08 -16.82 -2.51
C LYS A 230 2.81 -17.57 -1.40
N GLU A 231 4.13 -17.49 -1.38
CA GLU A 231 4.98 -17.96 -0.28
C GLU A 231 5.88 -16.82 0.18
N LYS A 232 5.58 -16.26 1.37
CA LYS A 232 6.33 -15.14 1.95
C LYS A 232 6.47 -13.96 0.97
N ASP A 233 7.67 -13.74 0.47
CA ASP A 233 8.12 -12.69 -0.44
C ASP A 233 8.19 -13.16 -1.90
N GLU A 234 7.55 -14.28 -2.25
CA GLU A 234 7.54 -14.82 -3.61
C GLU A 234 6.13 -15.24 -4.06
N LEU A 235 5.88 -15.07 -5.35
CA LEU A 235 4.77 -15.70 -6.07
C LEU A 235 5.35 -16.86 -6.87
N ILE A 236 4.79 -18.05 -6.69
CA ILE A 236 5.15 -19.25 -7.43
C ILE A 236 4.05 -19.49 -8.46
N VAL A 237 4.42 -19.47 -9.74
CA VAL A 237 3.50 -19.63 -10.85
C VAL A 237 3.80 -20.93 -11.58
N LYS A 238 2.76 -21.76 -11.78
CA LYS A 238 2.77 -22.94 -12.63
C LYS A 238 1.88 -22.69 -13.84
N VAL A 239 2.47 -22.71 -15.04
CA VAL A 239 1.71 -22.65 -16.28
C VAL A 239 1.06 -24.01 -16.52
N ILE A 240 -0.27 -24.05 -16.62
CA ILE A 240 -1.04 -25.30 -16.84
C ILE A 240 -1.50 -25.44 -18.28
N ASN A 241 -1.58 -24.34 -19.03
CA ASN A 241 -1.87 -24.39 -20.45
C ASN A 241 -0.64 -24.82 -21.25
N LYS A 242 -0.63 -26.10 -21.64
CA LYS A 242 0.45 -26.74 -22.44
C LYS A 242 0.70 -26.06 -23.79
N ASN A 243 -0.26 -25.30 -24.31
CA ASN A 243 -0.07 -24.57 -25.56
C ASN A 243 0.80 -23.32 -25.39
N LEU A 244 1.12 -22.91 -24.16
CA LEU A 244 1.98 -21.77 -23.85
C LEU A 244 3.42 -22.21 -23.55
N ILE A 245 3.59 -23.32 -22.83
CA ILE A 245 4.88 -23.81 -22.32
C ILE A 245 5.87 -24.07 -23.46
N GLY A 246 7.10 -23.59 -23.31
CA GLY A 246 8.21 -23.78 -24.26
C GLY A 246 8.12 -22.94 -25.53
N LYS A 247 7.07 -22.12 -25.68
CA LYS A 247 6.95 -21.19 -26.81
C LYS A 247 7.54 -19.83 -26.46
N ASN A 248 7.96 -19.12 -27.50
CA ASN A 248 8.26 -17.69 -27.37
C ASN A 248 6.97 -16.94 -27.09
N GLY A 249 6.96 -16.18 -26.02
CA GLY A 249 5.80 -15.44 -25.58
C GLY A 249 6.15 -14.33 -24.63
N GLU A 250 5.12 -13.87 -23.95
CA GLU A 250 5.14 -12.72 -23.07
C GLU A 250 4.44 -13.07 -21.77
N ILE A 251 5.10 -12.73 -20.65
CA ILE A 251 4.55 -12.77 -19.31
C ILE A 251 4.40 -11.32 -18.87
N THR A 252 3.16 -10.86 -18.72
CA THR A 252 2.84 -9.52 -18.26
C THR A 252 2.36 -9.59 -16.82
N ILE A 253 2.95 -8.82 -15.91
CA ILE A 253 2.39 -8.60 -14.57
C ILE A 253 2.26 -7.10 -14.33
N PHE A 254 1.04 -6.64 -14.06
CA PHE A 254 0.69 -5.22 -14.08
C PHE A 254 1.05 -4.57 -15.42
N SER A 255 1.95 -3.57 -15.43
CA SER A 255 2.40 -2.90 -16.65
C SER A 255 3.71 -3.47 -17.21
N LYS A 256 4.39 -4.36 -16.47
CA LYS A 256 5.70 -4.88 -16.87
C LYS A 256 5.56 -6.16 -17.67
N GLU A 257 6.33 -6.22 -18.74
CA GLU A 257 6.32 -7.30 -19.71
C GLU A 257 7.69 -7.97 -19.72
N TYR A 258 7.70 -9.29 -19.58
CA TYR A 258 8.86 -10.13 -19.86
C TYR A 258 8.62 -10.89 -21.16
N THR A 259 9.57 -10.84 -22.08
CA THR A 259 9.50 -11.58 -23.35
C THR A 259 10.58 -12.66 -23.41
N GLY A 260 10.20 -13.88 -23.79
CA GLY A 260 11.12 -15.00 -23.82
C GLY A 260 10.41 -16.33 -23.97
N ILE A 261 11.13 -17.42 -23.68
CA ILE A 261 10.55 -18.76 -23.65
C ILE A 261 9.70 -18.88 -22.37
N ILE A 262 8.41 -19.19 -22.52
CA ILE A 262 7.50 -19.39 -21.40
C ILE A 262 7.88 -20.69 -20.68
N PRO A 263 8.30 -20.65 -19.41
CA PRO A 263 8.63 -21.84 -18.64
C PRO A 263 7.36 -22.51 -18.12
N GLU A 264 7.45 -23.79 -17.72
CA GLU A 264 6.36 -24.45 -16.99
C GLU A 264 6.21 -23.88 -15.57
N TYR A 265 7.33 -23.48 -14.95
CA TYR A 265 7.37 -22.91 -13.61
C TYR A 265 8.26 -21.67 -13.57
N PHE A 266 7.81 -20.64 -12.89
CA PHE A 266 8.61 -19.46 -12.59
C PHE A 266 8.22 -18.87 -11.25
N ARG A 267 9.11 -18.04 -10.71
CA ARG A 267 8.88 -17.31 -9.46
C ARG A 267 9.02 -15.83 -9.71
N ILE A 268 8.22 -15.05 -8.98
CA ILE A 268 8.26 -13.59 -8.97
C ILE A 268 8.56 -13.16 -7.55
N LYS A 269 9.69 -12.49 -7.31
CA LYS A 269 9.94 -11.84 -6.02
C LYS A 269 9.00 -10.65 -5.87
N ILE A 270 8.32 -10.57 -4.73
CA ILE A 270 7.49 -9.43 -4.37
C ILE A 270 8.21 -8.64 -3.25
N PRO A 271 8.29 -7.30 -3.36
CA PRO A 271 8.73 -6.46 -2.27
C PRO A 271 7.95 -6.74 -0.97
N GLU A 272 8.60 -6.64 0.19
CA GLU A 272 7.98 -6.88 1.51
C GLU A 272 6.68 -6.08 1.70
N ARG A 273 6.62 -4.84 1.20
CA ARG A 273 5.40 -4.01 1.22
C ARG A 273 4.19 -4.60 0.51
N LEU A 274 4.41 -5.58 -0.38
CA LEU A 274 3.34 -6.34 -1.04
C LEU A 274 3.04 -7.67 -0.34
N SER A 275 3.58 -7.95 0.86
CA SER A 275 3.35 -9.21 1.60
C SER A 275 1.90 -9.40 2.06
N GLU A 276 1.16 -8.31 2.27
CA GLU A 276 -0.25 -8.36 2.72
C GLU A 276 -1.25 -8.37 1.56
N VAL A 277 -0.75 -8.22 0.35
CA VAL A 277 -1.55 -8.17 -0.87
C VAL A 277 -2.11 -9.53 -1.22
N SER A 278 -3.40 -9.58 -1.58
CA SER A 278 -4.04 -10.86 -1.92
C SER A 278 -3.45 -11.48 -3.19
N VAL A 279 -3.27 -12.80 -3.16
CA VAL A 279 -2.85 -13.60 -4.31
C VAL A 279 -3.80 -13.48 -5.50
N GLU A 280 -5.11 -13.31 -5.25
CA GLU A 280 -6.12 -13.15 -6.29
C GLU A 280 -5.87 -11.89 -7.12
N TYR A 281 -5.46 -10.78 -6.49
CA TYR A 281 -5.18 -9.58 -7.27
C TYR A 281 -3.94 -9.72 -8.14
N PHE A 282 -2.90 -10.41 -7.65
CA PHE A 282 -1.76 -10.76 -8.49
C PHE A 282 -2.19 -11.63 -9.67
N ALA A 283 -3.06 -12.62 -9.43
CA ALA A 283 -3.60 -13.49 -10.47
C ALA A 283 -4.41 -12.71 -11.52
N ASP A 284 -5.21 -11.73 -11.12
CA ASP A 284 -5.99 -10.89 -12.05
C ASP A 284 -5.12 -9.98 -12.92
N ASN A 285 -3.92 -9.65 -12.44
CA ASN A 285 -2.99 -8.77 -13.12
C ASN A 285 -1.82 -9.51 -13.81
N LEU A 286 -1.80 -10.85 -13.75
CA LEU A 286 -0.83 -11.69 -14.44
C LEU A 286 -1.45 -12.27 -15.73
N LYS A 287 -0.77 -12.08 -16.85
CA LYS A 287 -1.17 -12.57 -18.17
C LYS A 287 0.01 -13.29 -18.83
N ILE A 288 -0.29 -14.39 -19.53
CA ILE A 288 0.70 -15.17 -20.26
C ILE A 288 0.16 -15.38 -21.68
N LYS A 289 0.92 -14.99 -22.70
CA LYS A 289 0.51 -15.10 -24.10
C LYS A 289 1.66 -15.54 -24.99
N VAL A 290 1.36 -16.28 -26.06
CA VAL A 290 2.33 -16.58 -27.12
C VAL A 290 2.46 -15.32 -27.99
N LYS A 291 3.68 -14.98 -28.42
CA LYS A 291 3.87 -13.95 -29.44
C LYS A 291 3.49 -14.56 -30.79
N ASP A 292 2.50 -13.98 -31.45
CA ASP A 292 2.17 -14.37 -32.82
C ASP A 292 3.37 -14.04 -33.72
N GLU A 293 3.92 -15.06 -34.37
CA GLU A 293 4.94 -14.88 -35.40
C GLU A 293 4.28 -14.13 -36.57
N SER A 294 4.59 -12.83 -36.68
CA SER A 294 4.19 -11.95 -37.78
C SER A 294 5.38 -11.68 -38.69
#